data_AF-A0A839V353-F1
#
_entry.id   AF-A0A839V353-F1
#
_cell.length_a   1.000
_cell.length_b   1.000
_cell.length_c   1.000
_cell.angle_alpha   90.00
_cell.angle_beta   90.00
_cell.angle_gamma   90.00
#
_symmetry.space_group_name_H-M   'P 1'
#
loop_
_entity.id
_entity.type
_entity.pdbx_description
1 polymer ?
#
loop_
_entity_poly.entity_id
_entity_poly.type
_entity_poly.pdbx_seq_one_letter_code
_entity_poly.pdbx_strand_id
1 'polypeptide(L)'
;MAYEADDDLDAGMDSPHLPKSDPAVGGIAADRLRSVIERVERLEEERKALAGDIKDIFSEAKSAGFDVKVIRQIIRIRRQEPAEVEEQETLLDIYRRALGM
;
A
#
# COMPACT_ATOMS: atom_id res chain seq x y z
N MET A 1 -18.48 19.98 79.04
CA MET A 1 -17.55 20.90 78.36
C MET A 1 -17.46 20.38 76.94
N ALA A 2 -18.11 21.08 76.01
CA ALA A 2 -18.05 20.78 74.59
C ALA A 2 -16.69 21.26 74.05
N TYR A 3 -16.07 20.47 73.19
CA TYR A 3 -15.00 20.95 72.31
C TYR A 3 -15.50 20.63 70.90
N GLU A 4 -15.64 21.69 70.14
CA GLU A 4 -16.25 21.77 68.83
C GLU A 4 -15.44 21.01 67.79
N ALA A 5 -16.14 20.66 66.71
CA ALA A 5 -15.57 20.09 65.50
C ALA A 5 -14.64 21.10 64.83
N ASP A 6 -13.44 20.65 64.48
CA ASP A 6 -12.70 21.22 63.37
C ASP A 6 -12.45 20.13 62.33
N ASP A 7 -12.83 20.55 61.13
CA ASP A 7 -12.89 19.92 59.83
C ASP A 7 -11.47 19.64 59.33
N ASP A 8 -11.08 18.38 59.15
CA ASP A 8 -9.95 18.03 58.29
C ASP A 8 -10.18 16.65 57.66
N LEU A 9 -10.70 16.72 56.45
CA LEU A 9 -10.92 15.66 55.48
C LEU A 9 -9.58 15.01 55.10
N ASP A 10 -9.21 13.88 55.71
CA ASP A 10 -8.24 12.97 55.10
C ASP A 10 -8.96 11.76 54.48
N ALA A 11 -9.49 12.02 53.29
CA ALA A 11 -9.99 11.00 52.39
C ALA A 11 -8.83 10.11 51.94
N GLY A 12 -8.58 9.05 52.71
CA GLY A 12 -7.76 7.91 52.31
C GLY A 12 -8.37 7.25 51.08
N MET A 13 -8.00 7.80 49.92
CA MET A 13 -8.35 7.35 48.58
C MET A 13 -8.17 5.84 48.45
N ASP A 14 -9.29 5.11 48.42
CA ASP A 14 -9.41 3.84 47.71
C ASP A 14 -9.06 4.14 46.25
N SER A 15 -7.78 4.04 45.92
CA SER A 15 -7.28 4.29 44.57
C SER A 15 -7.93 3.25 43.66
N PRO A 16 -8.67 3.66 42.62
CA PRO A 16 -9.19 2.73 41.64
C PRO A 16 -8.02 1.96 41.05
N HIS A 17 -8.08 0.63 41.13
CA HIS A 17 -7.19 -0.25 40.41
C HIS A 17 -7.33 0.04 38.92
N LEU A 18 -6.48 0.93 38.37
CA LEU A 18 -6.36 1.03 36.93
C LEU A 18 -5.95 -0.35 36.42
N PRO A 19 -6.66 -0.91 35.43
CA PRO A 19 -6.20 -2.12 34.77
C PRO A 19 -4.80 -1.82 34.22
N LYS A 20 -3.80 -2.54 34.73
CA LYS A 20 -2.45 -2.55 34.16
C LYS A 20 -2.62 -2.91 32.69
N SER A 21 -2.21 -2.01 31.80
CA SER A 21 -2.22 -2.24 30.36
C SER A 21 -1.59 -3.60 30.05
N ASP A 22 -2.34 -4.44 29.32
CA ASP A 22 -1.97 -5.81 29.00
C ASP A 22 -0.49 -5.93 28.55
N PRO A 23 0.31 -6.86 29.12
CA PRO A 23 1.70 -7.07 28.72
C PRO A 23 1.84 -7.70 27.32
N ALA A 24 0.72 -7.94 26.61
CA ALA A 24 0.71 -8.42 25.23
C ALA A 24 1.31 -7.44 24.21
N VAL A 25 1.48 -6.16 24.58
CA VAL A 25 2.08 -5.13 23.70
C VAL A 25 3.63 -5.10 23.82
N GLY A 26 4.22 -5.86 24.76
CA GLY A 26 5.53 -5.56 25.35
C GLY A 26 6.80 -6.23 24.81
N GLY A 27 6.85 -6.77 23.59
CA GLY A 27 8.15 -7.21 23.04
C GLY A 27 8.08 -8.14 21.84
N ILE A 28 7.41 -9.29 21.97
CA ILE A 28 7.29 -10.26 20.87
C ILE A 28 6.46 -9.69 19.71
N ALA A 29 5.42 -8.90 20.01
CA ALA A 29 4.64 -8.20 19.01
C ALA A 29 5.43 -7.06 18.34
N ALA A 30 6.29 -6.38 19.09
CA ALA A 30 7.11 -5.26 18.60
C ALA A 30 8.22 -5.74 17.65
N ASP A 31 8.91 -6.84 17.97
CA ASP A 31 9.96 -7.39 17.11
C ASP A 31 9.40 -7.98 15.81
N ARG A 32 8.25 -8.67 15.89
CA ARG A 32 7.53 -9.13 14.70
C ARG A 32 7.07 -7.98 13.82
N LEU A 33 6.52 -6.92 14.43
CA LEU A 33 6.10 -5.72 13.70
C LEU A 33 7.29 -5.03 13.03
N ARG A 34 8.41 -4.86 13.74
CA ARG A 34 9.65 -4.30 13.19
C ARG A 34 10.15 -5.11 11.98
N SER A 35 10.20 -6.44 12.11
CA SER A 35 10.61 -7.31 11.01
C SER A 35 9.69 -7.20 9.78
N VAL A 36 8.38 -7.05 9.98
CA VAL A 36 7.43 -6.82 8.87
C VAL A 36 7.70 -5.47 8.20
N ILE A 37 7.88 -4.40 8.97
CA ILE A 37 8.14 -3.05 8.46
C ILE A 37 9.43 -3.03 7.65
N GLU A 38 10.55 -3.52 8.20
CA GLU A 38 11.86 -3.53 7.53
C GLU A 38 11.81 -4.30 6.20
N ARG A 39 11.09 -5.43 6.16
CA ARG A 39 10.91 -6.20 4.93
C ARG A 39 10.10 -5.46 3.88
N VAL A 40 9.05 -4.73 4.29
CA VAL A 40 8.23 -3.92 3.38
C VAL A 40 9.04 -2.73 2.86
N GLU A 41 9.74 -2.01 3.73
CA GLU A 41 10.57 -0.86 3.33
C GLU A 41 11.64 -1.25 2.31
N ARG A 42 12.32 -2.39 2.51
CA ARG A 42 13.25 -2.91 1.51
C ARG A 42 12.58 -3.19 0.16
N LEU A 43 11.39 -3.80 0.16
CA LEU A 43 10.65 -4.07 -1.08
C LEU A 43 10.12 -2.78 -1.73
N GLU A 44 9.80 -1.75 -0.95
CA GLU A 44 9.44 -0.42 -1.44
C GLU A 44 10.62 0.25 -2.15
N GLU A 45 11.82 0.17 -1.58
CA GLU A 45 13.06 0.67 -2.18
C GLU A 45 13.39 -0.07 -3.47
N GLU A 46 13.35 -1.41 -3.46
CA GLU A 46 13.56 -2.24 -4.66
C GLU A 46 12.54 -1.89 -5.77
N ARG A 47 11.25 -1.74 -5.42
CA ARG A 47 10.22 -1.33 -6.38
C ARG A 47 10.47 0.07 -6.95
N LYS A 48 10.94 1.01 -6.12
CA LYS A 48 11.28 2.36 -6.56
C LYS A 48 12.47 2.36 -7.52
N ALA A 49 13.50 1.56 -7.25
CA ALA A 49 14.64 1.38 -8.15
C ALA A 49 14.19 0.81 -9.50
N LEU A 50 13.42 -0.29 -9.48
CA LEU A 50 12.87 -0.90 -10.70
C LEU A 50 11.97 0.05 -11.49
N ALA A 51 11.17 0.88 -10.81
CA ALA A 51 10.36 1.89 -11.46
C ALA A 51 11.21 2.98 -12.14
N GLY A 52 12.37 3.33 -11.55
CA GLY A 52 13.39 4.18 -12.15
C GLY A 52 13.94 3.57 -13.44
N ASP A 53 14.41 2.33 -13.37
CA ASP A 53 14.96 1.61 -14.53
C ASP A 53 13.95 1.53 -15.68
N ILE A 54 12.69 1.20 -15.39
CA ILE A 54 11.60 1.17 -16.39
C ILE A 54 11.39 2.54 -17.04
N LYS A 55 11.47 3.63 -16.26
CA LYS A 55 11.32 4.99 -16.77
C LYS A 55 12.47 5.37 -17.69
N ASP A 56 13.69 4.96 -17.36
CA ASP A 56 14.87 5.23 -18.18
C ASP A 56 14.77 4.48 -19.52
N ILE A 57 14.36 3.21 -19.51
CA ILE A 57 14.09 2.43 -20.74
C ILE A 57 13.03 3.12 -21.63
N PHE A 58 11.94 3.63 -21.04
CA PHE A 58 10.94 4.37 -21.82
C PHE A 58 11.49 5.69 -22.37
N SER A 59 12.43 6.33 -21.67
CA SER A 59 13.08 7.56 -22.11
C SER A 59 14.07 7.30 -23.25
N GLU A 60 14.80 6.19 -23.19
CA GLU A 60 15.63 5.69 -24.30
C GLU A 60 14.78 5.38 -25.53
N ALA A 61 13.69 4.63 -25.37
CA ALA A 61 12.77 4.31 -26.45
C ALA A 61 12.22 5.57 -27.14
N LYS A 62 11.85 6.60 -26.34
CA LYS A 62 11.43 7.89 -26.87
C LYS A 62 12.54 8.58 -27.67
N SER A 63 13.77 8.54 -27.16
CA SER A 63 14.95 9.15 -27.82
C SER A 63 15.32 8.42 -29.11
N ALA A 64 15.07 7.11 -29.17
CA ALA A 64 15.20 6.30 -30.38
C ALA A 64 14.04 6.49 -31.39
N GLY A 65 13.04 7.31 -31.08
CA GLY A 65 11.94 7.64 -31.99
C GLY A 65 10.68 6.77 -31.86
N PHE A 66 10.60 5.90 -30.85
CA PHE A 66 9.40 5.09 -30.61
C PHE A 66 8.31 5.86 -29.85
N ASP A 67 7.04 5.57 -30.17
CA ASP A 67 5.90 6.06 -29.38
C ASP A 67 5.73 5.23 -28.11
N VAL A 68 6.01 5.86 -26.97
CA VAL A 68 5.93 5.24 -25.64
C VAL A 68 4.50 4.80 -25.28
N LYS A 69 3.45 5.48 -25.76
CA LYS A 69 2.05 5.07 -25.51
C LYS A 69 1.75 3.76 -26.24
N VAL A 70 2.20 3.64 -27.49
CA VAL A 70 2.04 2.41 -28.28
C VAL A 70 2.81 1.26 -27.64
N ILE A 71 4.05 1.47 -27.17
CA ILE A 71 4.81 0.43 -26.45
C ILE A 71 4.05 -0.05 -25.21
N ARG A 72 3.48 0.86 -24.40
CA ARG A 72 2.69 0.48 -23.22
C ARG A 72 1.46 -0.34 -23.59
N GLN A 73 0.78 0.01 -24.69
CA GLN A 73 -0.33 -0.77 -25.20
C GLN A 73 0.12 -2.18 -25.61
N ILE A 74 1.24 -2.31 -26.33
CA ILE A 74 1.81 -3.60 -26.71
C ILE A 74 2.14 -4.43 -25.47
N ILE A 75 2.77 -3.86 -24.44
CA ILE A 75 3.06 -4.57 -23.18
C ILE A 75 1.77 -5.07 -22.51
N ARG A 76 0.69 -4.28 -22.53
CA ARG A 76 -0.61 -4.70 -21.99
C ARG A 76 -1.23 -5.85 -22.80
N ILE A 77 -1.16 -5.79 -24.13
CA ILE A 77 -1.65 -6.86 -25.00
C ILE A 77 -0.87 -8.15 -24.76
N ARG A 78 0.47 -8.06 -24.66
CA ARG A 78 1.35 -9.21 -24.41
C ARG A 78 1.15 -9.91 -23.05
N ARG A 79 0.38 -9.32 -22.14
CA ARG A 79 0.03 -9.92 -20.84
C ARG A 79 -1.29 -10.70 -20.87
N GLN A 80 -2.04 -10.62 -21.96
CA GLN A 80 -3.33 -11.30 -22.13
C GLN A 80 -3.11 -12.65 -22.84
N GLU A 81 -4.07 -13.55 -22.69
CA GLU A 81 -4.08 -14.83 -23.40
C GLU A 81 -4.25 -14.61 -24.91
N PRO A 82 -3.48 -15.30 -25.79
CA PRO A 82 -3.54 -15.06 -27.23
C PRO A 82 -4.95 -15.17 -27.83
N ALA A 83 -5.74 -16.15 -27.36
CA ALA A 83 -7.11 -16.36 -27.84
C ALA A 83 -8.04 -15.20 -27.45
N GLU A 84 -7.88 -14.63 -26.25
CA GLU A 84 -8.68 -13.49 -25.80
C GLU A 84 -8.33 -12.23 -26.64
N VAL A 85 -7.06 -12.03 -26.96
CA VAL A 85 -6.62 -10.94 -27.82
C VAL A 85 -7.23 -11.07 -29.21
N GLU A 86 -7.17 -12.26 -29.82
CA GLU A 86 -7.73 -12.52 -31.15
C GLU A 86 -9.25 -12.30 -31.21
N GLU A 87 -9.97 -12.77 -30.18
CA GLU A 87 -11.41 -12.55 -30.06
C GLU A 87 -11.74 -11.05 -29.97
N GLN A 88 -11.05 -10.30 -29.11
CA GLN A 88 -11.25 -8.86 -28.95
C GLN A 88 -10.91 -8.10 -30.24
N GLU A 89 -9.84 -8.46 -30.94
CA GLU A 89 -9.46 -7.84 -32.22
C GLU A 89 -10.51 -8.09 -33.30
N THR A 90 -11.05 -9.30 -33.36
CA THR A 90 -12.13 -9.67 -34.28
C THR A 90 -13.39 -8.85 -34.02
N LEU A 91 -13.81 -8.75 -32.75
CA LEU A 91 -14.98 -7.94 -32.36
C LEU A 91 -14.78 -6.46 -32.65
N LEU A 92 -13.59 -5.92 -32.36
CA LEU A 92 -13.26 -4.53 -32.62
C LEU A 92 -13.33 -4.19 -34.11
N ASP A 93 -12.82 -5.08 -34.96
CA ASP A 93 -12.88 -4.94 -36.42
C ASP A 93 -14.32 -4.97 -36.95
N ILE A 94 -15.16 -5.90 -36.46
CA ILE A 94 -16.60 -5.93 -36.77
C ILE A 94 -17.27 -4.60 -36.40
N TYR A 95 -17.02 -4.10 -35.20
CA TYR A 95 -17.64 -2.85 -34.74
C TYR A 95 -17.13 -1.62 -35.49
N ARG A 96 -15.85 -1.56 -35.87
CA ARG A 96 -15.31 -0.50 -36.73
C ARG A 96 -16.00 -0.46 -38.08
N ARG A 97 -16.13 -1.61 -38.74
CA ARG A 97 -16.86 -1.73 -40.01
C ARG A 97 -18.31 -1.28 -39.88
N ALA A 98 -19.00 -1.70 -38.81
CA ALA A 98 -20.39 -1.28 -38.56
C ALA A 98 -20.53 0.24 -38.36
N LEU A 99 -19.49 0.89 -37.82
CA LEU A 99 -19.44 2.35 -37.62
C LEU A 99 -18.86 3.11 -38.83
N GLY A 100 -18.39 2.42 -39.87
CA GLY A 100 -17.75 3.03 -41.04
C GLY A 100 -16.38 3.66 -40.76
N MET A 101 -15.66 3.14 -39.76
CA MET A 101 -14.28 3.53 -39.42
C MET A 101 -13.24 2.59 -40.01
#